data_AF-A0AAP1WEK1-F1
#
_entry.id   AF-A0AAP1WEK1-F1
#
_cell.length_a   1.000
_cell.length_b   1.000
_cell.length_c   1.000
_cell.angle_alpha   90.00
_cell.angle_beta   90.00
_cell.angle_gamma   90.00
#
_symmetry.space_group_name_H-M   'P 1'
#
loop_
_entity.id
_entity.type
_entity.pdbx_description
1 polymer ?
#
loop_
_entity_poly.entity_id
_entity_poly.type
_entity_poly.pdbx_seq_one_letter_code
_entity_poly.pdbx_strand_id
1 'polypeptide(L)'
;SVPDTENFLTEIGEAQQGTQQDEVIIAVGPAFGLAQTVNIIGIPHKNILREVIAGIEEEGIKARVIRCFKSSDVAFVAVEGDRLSGSGIAIGIQSKGTTVIHQQGLPPLSNLELFPQAPLLTLDTYRQIGKNAARYAKRESPQ
;
A
#
# COMPACT_ATOMS: atom_id res chain seq x y z
N SER A 1 16.50 10.40 23.07
CA SER A 1 15.14 10.66 22.55
C SER A 1 14.45 9.32 22.46
N VAL A 2 13.31 9.15 23.13
CA VAL A 2 12.49 7.93 23.00
C VAL A 2 12.02 7.90 21.55
N PRO A 3 12.27 6.83 20.77
CA PRO A 3 11.70 6.74 19.44
C PRO A 3 10.19 6.68 19.63
N ASP A 4 9.49 7.48 18.84
CA ASP A 4 8.04 7.59 18.78
C ASP A 4 7.45 6.24 18.29
N THR A 5 7.48 5.23 19.16
CA THR A 5 6.95 3.87 18.98
C THR A 5 5.49 3.79 19.39
N GLU A 6 4.73 4.87 19.20
CA GLU A 6 3.29 4.78 19.27
C GLU A 6 2.79 3.89 18.13
N ASN A 7 1.94 2.93 18.50
CA ASN A 7 1.26 2.07 17.55
C ASN A 7 0.38 2.92 16.62
N PHE A 8 0.90 3.25 15.44
CA PHE A 8 0.27 4.19 14.50
C PHE A 8 -0.84 3.54 13.65
N LEU A 9 -1.10 2.24 13.83
CA LEU A 9 -2.18 1.50 13.19
C LEU A 9 -3.07 0.86 14.26
N THR A 10 -4.37 1.14 14.18
CA THR A 10 -5.40 0.52 15.04
C THR A 10 -6.36 -0.27 14.17
N GLU A 11 -6.60 -1.54 14.53
CA GLU A 11 -7.59 -2.38 13.84
C GLU A 11 -9.00 -1.98 14.28
N ILE A 12 -9.87 -1.69 13.32
CA ILE A 12 -11.24 -1.16 13.58
C ILE A 12 -12.35 -2.12 13.13
N GLY A 13 -12.00 -3.37 12.78
CA GLY A 13 -12.92 -4.39 12.28
C GLY A 13 -12.49 -4.97 10.94
N GLU A 14 -13.31 -5.90 10.41
CA GLU A 14 -13.06 -6.53 9.12
C GLU A 14 -13.23 -5.54 7.96
N ALA A 15 -12.23 -5.47 7.07
CA ALA A 15 -12.28 -4.60 5.89
C ALA A 15 -13.40 -5.05 4.93
N GLN A 16 -14.32 -4.13 4.64
CA GLN A 16 -15.47 -4.37 3.76
C GLN A 16 -15.19 -3.90 2.33
N GLN A 17 -16.06 -4.33 1.40
CA GLN A 17 -16.06 -3.88 0.01
C GLN A 17 -16.23 -2.35 -0.08
N GLY A 18 -15.36 -1.71 -0.85
CA GLY A 18 -15.46 -0.30 -1.18
C GLY A 18 -16.67 0.00 -2.05
N THR A 19 -17.42 1.03 -1.69
CA THR A 19 -18.61 1.50 -2.44
C THR A 19 -18.31 2.73 -3.31
N GLN A 20 -17.14 3.32 -3.13
CA GLN A 20 -16.69 4.56 -3.77
C GLN A 20 -15.62 4.24 -4.82
N GLN A 21 -15.74 4.80 -6.03
CA GLN A 21 -14.75 4.60 -7.09
C GLN A 21 -13.48 5.46 -6.88
N ASP A 22 -13.55 6.48 -6.03
CA ASP A 22 -12.48 7.42 -5.72
C ASP A 22 -11.64 6.99 -4.50
N GLU A 23 -11.25 5.71 -4.44
CA GLU A 23 -10.34 5.20 -3.41
C GLU A 23 -9.20 4.33 -3.98
N VAL A 24 -8.09 4.26 -3.25
CA VAL A 24 -7.03 3.26 -3.41
C VAL A 24 -6.82 2.57 -2.07
N ILE A 25 -6.80 1.23 -2.09
CA ILE A 25 -6.44 0.47 -0.89
C ILE A 25 -4.92 0.36 -0.78
N ILE A 26 -4.39 0.61 0.42
CA ILE A 26 -3.03 0.24 0.82
C ILE A 26 -3.14 -1.02 1.69
N ALA A 27 -2.80 -2.16 1.10
CA ALA A 27 -2.77 -3.45 1.76
C ALA A 27 -1.37 -3.72 2.35
N VAL A 28 -1.28 -3.77 3.68
CA VAL A 28 -0.02 -4.04 4.36
C VAL A 28 0.08 -5.48 4.84
N GLY A 29 1.29 -6.04 4.83
CA GLY A 29 1.56 -7.38 5.33
C GLY A 29 1.28 -7.52 6.85
N PRO A 30 1.17 -8.76 7.35
CA PRO A 30 0.66 -9.03 8.69
C PRO A 30 1.51 -8.40 9.81
N ALA A 31 2.83 -8.28 9.61
CA ALA A 31 3.73 -7.72 10.62
C ALA A 31 3.98 -6.20 10.50
N PHE A 32 3.42 -5.52 9.49
CA PHE A 32 3.74 -4.13 9.18
C PHE A 32 3.22 -3.17 10.27
N GLY A 33 4.13 -2.50 10.98
CA GLY A 33 3.79 -1.57 12.06
C GLY A 33 3.49 -2.27 13.39
N LEU A 34 3.76 -3.58 13.48
CA LEU A 34 3.61 -4.40 14.69
C LEU A 34 4.98 -4.96 15.09
N ALA A 35 5.22 -6.26 14.87
CA ALA A 35 6.50 -6.91 15.14
C ALA A 35 7.66 -6.35 14.30
N GLN A 36 7.36 -5.69 13.18
CA GLN A 36 8.33 -4.96 12.36
C GLN A 36 7.83 -3.54 12.16
N THR A 37 8.67 -2.55 12.47
CA THR A 37 8.33 -1.11 12.44
C THR A 37 9.17 -0.30 11.47
N VAL A 38 10.17 -0.92 10.85
CA VAL A 38 11.05 -0.32 9.83
C VAL A 38 11.24 -1.30 8.67
N ASN A 39 11.53 -0.79 7.48
CA ASN A 39 11.86 -1.61 6.32
C ASN A 39 13.30 -2.16 6.37
N ILE A 40 13.73 -2.86 5.31
CA ILE A 40 15.05 -3.53 5.25
C ILE A 40 16.27 -2.61 5.41
N ILE A 41 16.13 -1.31 5.14
CA ILE A 41 17.20 -0.30 5.32
C ILE A 41 16.92 0.67 6.48
N GLY A 42 15.92 0.38 7.32
CA GLY A 42 15.65 1.16 8.52
C GLY A 42 14.69 2.37 8.34
N ILE A 43 14.01 2.50 7.19
CA ILE A 43 12.98 3.55 7.04
C ILE A 43 11.75 3.18 7.87
N PRO A 44 11.25 4.05 8.77
CA PRO A 44 10.06 3.78 9.56
C PRO A 44 8.81 3.54 8.72
N HIS A 45 8.05 2.51 9.06
CA HIS A 45 6.78 2.19 8.41
C HIS A 45 5.75 3.33 8.49
N LYS A 46 5.73 4.06 9.60
CA LYS A 46 4.91 5.28 9.78
C LYS A 46 5.19 6.31 8.68
N ASN A 47 6.47 6.51 8.35
CA ASN A 47 6.89 7.45 7.31
C ASN A 47 6.54 6.91 5.93
N ILE A 48 6.79 5.63 5.66
CA ILE A 48 6.42 4.98 4.40
C ILE A 48 4.93 5.15 4.12
N LEU A 49 4.09 4.76 5.09
CA LEU A 49 2.64 4.83 4.94
C LEU A 49 2.16 6.26 4.75
N ARG A 50 2.75 7.23 5.48
CA ARG A 50 2.45 8.65 5.32
C ARG A 50 2.73 9.14 3.89
N GLU A 51 3.86 8.77 3.29
CA GLU A 51 4.19 9.21 1.94
C GLU A 51 3.29 8.57 0.88
N VAL A 52 2.97 7.28 1.01
CA VAL A 52 2.03 6.61 0.09
C VAL A 52 0.64 7.27 0.16
N ILE A 53 0.13 7.50 1.39
CA ILE A 53 -1.16 8.20 1.59
C ILE A 53 -1.11 9.60 0.96
N ALA A 54 -0.06 10.38 1.25
CA ALA A 54 0.08 11.72 0.72
C ALA A 54 0.12 11.73 -0.82
N GLY A 55 0.80 10.77 -1.45
CA GLY A 55 0.80 10.63 -2.91
C GLY A 55 -0.58 10.35 -3.48
N ILE A 56 -1.38 9.51 -2.81
CA ILE A 56 -2.76 9.22 -3.23
C ILE A 56 -3.64 10.47 -3.09
N GLU A 57 -3.55 11.16 -1.96
CA GLU A 57 -4.37 12.34 -1.65
C GLU A 57 -4.01 13.55 -2.53
N GLU A 58 -2.74 13.71 -2.92
CA GLU A 58 -2.28 14.74 -3.87
C GLU A 58 -2.96 14.63 -5.24
N GLU A 59 -3.40 13.44 -5.62
CA GLU A 59 -4.12 13.15 -6.87
C GLU A 59 -5.64 13.23 -6.70
N GLY A 60 -6.13 13.63 -5.52
CA GLY A 60 -7.56 13.78 -5.21
C GLY A 60 -8.30 12.48 -4.94
N ILE A 61 -7.59 11.41 -4.58
CA ILE A 61 -8.15 10.08 -4.30
C ILE A 61 -8.06 9.77 -2.81
N LYS A 62 -8.99 8.98 -2.27
CA LYS A 62 -8.97 8.56 -0.86
C LYS A 62 -8.04 7.38 -0.67
N ALA A 63 -7.19 7.42 0.35
CA ALA A 63 -6.41 6.27 0.79
C ALA A 63 -7.18 5.47 1.85
N ARG A 64 -7.26 4.15 1.71
CA ARG A 64 -7.80 3.25 2.74
C ARG A 64 -6.80 2.16 3.07
N VAL A 65 -6.40 2.06 4.33
CA VAL A 65 -5.38 1.08 4.78
C VAL A 65 -6.06 -0.18 5.30
N ILE A 66 -5.58 -1.35 4.87
CA ILE A 66 -6.01 -2.66 5.40
C ILE A 66 -4.78 -3.50 5.76
N ARG A 67 -4.96 -4.47 6.66
CA ARG A 67 -3.95 -5.46 7.00
C ARG A 67 -4.38 -6.83 6.48
N CYS A 68 -3.48 -7.51 5.77
CA CYS A 68 -3.74 -8.80 5.15
C CYS A 68 -3.05 -9.92 5.94
N PHE A 69 -3.77 -11.02 6.18
CA PHE A 69 -3.30 -12.13 7.03
C PHE A 69 -3.19 -13.47 6.31
N LYS A 70 -3.86 -13.64 5.15
CA LYS A 70 -3.94 -14.93 4.45
C LYS A 70 -2.62 -15.35 3.81
N SER A 71 -1.76 -14.39 3.47
CA SER A 71 -0.43 -14.62 2.92
C SER A 71 0.49 -13.47 3.29
N SER A 72 1.79 -13.75 3.37
CA SER A 72 2.83 -12.72 3.48
C SER A 72 3.43 -12.33 2.13
N ASP A 73 3.06 -12.99 1.03
CA ASP A 73 3.50 -12.65 -0.32
C ASP A 73 2.92 -11.30 -0.77
N VAL A 74 3.76 -10.38 -1.26
CA VAL A 74 3.36 -9.01 -1.60
C VAL A 74 2.26 -8.95 -2.66
N ALA A 75 2.28 -9.88 -3.61
CA ALA A 75 1.31 -9.90 -4.71
C ALA A 75 -0.06 -10.35 -4.19
N PHE A 76 -0.09 -11.40 -3.35
CA PHE A 76 -1.33 -11.84 -2.72
C PHE A 76 -1.88 -10.85 -1.69
N VAL A 77 -1.01 -10.10 -1.00
CA VAL A 77 -1.43 -8.97 -0.15
C VAL A 77 -2.13 -7.90 -0.98
N ALA A 78 -1.58 -7.54 -2.15
CA ALA A 78 -2.20 -6.57 -3.05
C ALA A 78 -3.53 -7.08 -3.64
N VAL A 79 -3.63 -8.37 -3.98
CA VAL A 79 -4.86 -9.02 -4.47
C VAL A 79 -5.96 -9.07 -3.40
N GLU A 80 -5.62 -9.13 -2.11
CA GLU A 80 -6.63 -8.98 -1.06
C GLU A 80 -7.16 -7.54 -1.00
N GLY A 81 -6.30 -6.55 -1.26
CA GLY A 81 -6.68 -5.16 -1.36
C GLY A 81 -7.50 -4.83 -2.61
N ASP A 82 -7.08 -5.26 -3.80
CA ASP A 82 -7.72 -4.83 -5.05
C ASP A 82 -9.17 -5.32 -5.17
N ARG A 83 -9.48 -6.50 -4.60
CA ARG A 83 -10.83 -7.07 -4.52
C ARG A 83 -11.77 -6.20 -3.71
N LEU A 84 -11.26 -5.61 -2.65
CA LEU A 84 -12.02 -4.75 -1.74
C LEU A 84 -12.03 -3.29 -2.18
N SER A 85 -11.13 -2.88 -3.07
CA SER A 85 -11.01 -1.50 -3.53
C SER A 85 -12.14 -1.15 -4.48
N GLY A 86 -12.85 -0.05 -4.23
CA GLY A 86 -13.93 0.41 -5.11
C GLY A 86 -13.46 0.93 -6.46
N SER A 87 -12.18 1.32 -6.60
CA SER A 87 -11.54 1.59 -7.91
C SER A 87 -10.98 0.34 -8.58
N GLY A 88 -10.87 -0.76 -7.84
CA GLY A 88 -10.13 -1.95 -8.25
C GLY A 88 -8.61 -1.81 -8.18
N ILE A 89 -8.06 -0.71 -7.65
CA ILE A 89 -6.62 -0.49 -7.50
C ILE A 89 -6.18 -0.67 -6.05
N ALA A 90 -5.08 -1.40 -5.85
CA ALA A 90 -4.45 -1.52 -4.54
C ALA A 90 -2.92 -1.50 -4.60
N ILE A 91 -2.32 -1.05 -3.50
CA ILE A 91 -0.89 -1.08 -3.26
C ILE A 91 -0.62 -2.14 -2.20
N GLY A 92 0.16 -3.17 -2.53
CA GLY A 92 0.64 -4.16 -1.55
C GLY A 92 2.00 -3.76 -1.00
N ILE A 93 2.18 -3.79 0.33
CA ILE A 93 3.47 -3.45 0.98
C ILE A 93 3.83 -4.51 2.02
N GLN A 94 4.99 -5.16 1.84
CA GLN A 94 5.59 -6.02 2.87
C GLN A 94 6.37 -5.18 3.90
N SER A 95 6.50 -5.68 5.13
CA SER A 95 7.33 -5.02 6.16
C SER A 95 8.76 -4.72 5.70
N LYS A 96 9.41 -5.62 4.95
CA LYS A 96 10.76 -5.36 4.42
C LYS A 96 10.82 -4.22 3.39
N GLY A 97 9.67 -3.73 2.90
CA GLY A 97 9.54 -2.58 1.98
C GLY A 97 9.17 -2.93 0.54
N THR A 98 9.20 -4.21 0.14
CA THR A 98 8.78 -4.59 -1.22
C THR A 98 7.35 -4.16 -1.46
N THR A 99 7.12 -3.52 -2.60
CA THR A 99 5.86 -2.85 -2.92
C THR A 99 5.39 -3.22 -4.32
N VAL A 100 4.08 -3.27 -4.53
CA VAL A 100 3.46 -3.54 -5.84
C VAL A 100 2.18 -2.71 -5.98
N ILE A 101 1.91 -2.20 -7.18
CA ILE A 101 0.60 -1.65 -7.56
C ILE A 101 -0.12 -2.74 -8.36
N HIS A 102 -1.27 -3.19 -7.88
CA HIS A 102 -2.07 -4.25 -8.49
C HIS A 102 -3.46 -3.75 -8.87
N GLN A 103 -4.08 -4.41 -9.83
CA GLN A 103 -5.40 -4.09 -10.35
C GLN A 103 -6.29 -5.34 -10.40
N GLN A 104 -7.52 -5.18 -9.94
CA GLN A 104 -8.55 -6.20 -10.00
C GLN A 104 -8.75 -6.69 -11.43
N GLY A 105 -8.72 -8.01 -11.61
CA GLY A 105 -8.83 -8.67 -12.91
C GLY A 105 -7.49 -9.09 -13.53
N LEU A 106 -6.36 -8.57 -13.04
CA LEU A 106 -5.06 -9.11 -13.39
C LEU A 106 -4.82 -10.47 -12.71
N PRO A 107 -4.04 -11.38 -13.34
CA PRO A 107 -3.56 -12.58 -12.67
C PRO A 107 -2.77 -12.23 -11.40
N PRO A 108 -2.86 -13.02 -10.30
CA PRO A 108 -2.25 -12.65 -9.01
C PRO A 108 -0.76 -12.35 -9.01
N LEU A 109 0.01 -12.89 -9.97
CA LEU A 109 1.46 -12.67 -10.09
C LEU A 109 1.82 -11.63 -11.17
N SER A 110 0.82 -11.04 -11.82
CA SER A 110 0.98 -9.85 -12.66
C SER A 110 0.87 -8.60 -11.78
N ASN A 111 1.02 -7.42 -12.37
CA ASN A 111 0.91 -6.13 -11.70
C ASN A 111 0.92 -4.99 -12.73
N LEU A 112 0.54 -3.80 -12.28
CA LEU A 112 0.75 -2.57 -13.04
C LEU A 112 2.19 -2.09 -12.88
N GLU A 113 2.66 -2.04 -11.64
CA GLU A 113 4.04 -1.67 -11.31
C GLU A 113 4.57 -2.55 -10.17
N LEU A 114 5.83 -2.97 -10.28
CA LEU A 114 6.52 -3.75 -9.26
C LEU A 114 7.78 -3.04 -8.81
N PHE A 115 7.98 -2.99 -7.49
CA PHE A 115 9.15 -2.43 -6.83
C PHE A 115 9.90 -3.56 -6.11
N PRO A 116 10.66 -4.38 -6.85
CA PRO A 116 11.20 -5.63 -6.33
C PRO A 116 12.38 -5.42 -5.38
N GLN A 117 13.10 -4.30 -5.52
CA GLN A 117 14.31 -3.99 -4.77
C GLN A 117 14.02 -3.01 -3.62
N ALA A 118 13.44 -3.54 -2.54
CA ALA A 118 13.10 -2.75 -1.34
C ALA A 118 14.25 -1.87 -0.79
N PRO A 119 15.54 -2.28 -0.83
CA PRO A 119 16.65 -1.42 -0.38
C PRO A 119 16.83 -0.12 -1.18
N LEU A 120 16.27 -0.02 -2.38
CA LEU A 120 16.40 1.17 -3.23
C LEU A 120 15.23 2.15 -3.05
N LEU A 121 14.18 1.78 -2.30
CA LEU A 121 12.99 2.61 -2.19
C LEU A 121 13.19 3.71 -1.15
N THR A 122 13.10 4.96 -1.61
CA THR A 122 13.13 6.15 -0.77
C THR A 122 11.72 6.61 -0.42
N LEU A 123 11.61 7.55 0.52
CA LEU A 123 10.33 8.20 0.84
C LEU A 123 9.70 8.89 -0.39
N ASP A 124 10.53 9.49 -1.25
CA ASP A 124 10.06 10.08 -2.51
C ASP A 124 9.50 9.00 -3.45
N THR A 125 10.15 7.83 -3.54
CA THR A 125 9.62 6.70 -4.31
C THR A 125 8.25 6.25 -3.78
N TYR A 126 8.10 6.11 -2.45
CA TYR A 126 6.80 5.76 -1.85
C TYR A 126 5.71 6.79 -2.13
N ARG A 127 6.05 8.08 -2.15
CA ARG A 127 5.10 9.13 -2.54
C ARG A 127 4.68 9.01 -4.01
N GLN A 128 5.62 8.76 -4.92
CA GLN A 128 5.32 8.55 -6.34
C GLN A 128 4.47 7.30 -6.58
N ILE A 129 4.72 6.22 -5.83
CA ILE A 129 3.88 5.02 -5.85
C ILE A 129 2.43 5.37 -5.53
N GLY A 130 2.20 6.19 -4.50
CA GLY A 130 0.87 6.68 -4.15
C GLY A 130 0.20 7.45 -5.28
N LYS A 131 0.95 8.35 -5.93
CA LYS A 131 0.45 9.13 -7.09
C LYS A 131 0.05 8.24 -8.24
N ASN A 132 0.93 7.33 -8.66
CA ASN A 132 0.66 6.46 -9.79
C ASN A 132 -0.55 5.56 -9.51
N ALA A 133 -0.67 5.00 -8.31
CA ALA A 133 -1.84 4.22 -7.91
C ALA A 133 -3.14 5.03 -8.01
N ALA A 134 -3.14 6.28 -7.55
CA ALA A 134 -4.30 7.17 -7.69
C ALA A 134 -4.60 7.53 -9.14
N ARG A 135 -3.57 7.73 -9.98
CA ARG A 135 -3.74 7.94 -11.43
C ARG A 135 -4.33 6.72 -12.13
N TYR A 136 -3.91 5.51 -11.76
CA TYR A 136 -4.57 4.28 -12.22
C TYR A 136 -6.02 4.18 -11.74
N ALA A 137 -6.33 4.59 -10.51
CA ALA A 137 -7.70 4.60 -10.00
C ALA A 137 -8.60 5.57 -10.81
N LYS A 138 -8.02 6.66 -11.31
CA LYS A 138 -8.66 7.61 -12.26
C LYS A 138 -8.70 7.09 -13.71
N ARG A 139 -8.21 5.88 -13.98
CA ARG A 139 -8.09 5.27 -15.33
C ARG A 139 -7.15 6.03 -16.27
N GLU A 140 -6.14 6.68 -15.70
CA GLU A 140 -5.04 7.27 -16.46
C GLU A 140 -3.94 6.24 -16.75
N SER A 141 -3.01 6.60 -17.64
CA SER A 141 -1.77 5.87 -17.91
C SER A 141 -0.57 6.71 -17.45
N PRO A 142 -0.17 6.65 -16.16
CA PRO A 142 1.02 7.33 -15.66
C PRO A 142 2.30 6.79 -16.32
N GLN A 143 3.35 7.62 -16.27
CA GLN A 143 4.67 7.33 -16.83
C GLN A 143 5.60 6.76 -15.76
#